data_AF-A0A1H2LHD1-F1
#
_entry.id   AF-A0A1H2LHD1-F1
#
_cell.length_a   1.000
_cell.length_b   1.000
_cell.length_c   1.000
_cell.angle_alpha   90.00
_cell.angle_beta   90.00
_cell.angle_gamma   90.00
#
_symmetry.space_group_name_H-M   'P 1'
#
loop_
_entity.id
_entity.type
_entity.pdbx_description
1 polymer ?
#
loop_
_entity_poly.entity_id
_entity_poly.type
_entity_poly.pdbx_seq_one_letter_code
_entity_poly.pdbx_strand_id
1 'polypeptide(L)'
;MPLTTSIVFRSAFDADGSTARTSTRRFDSAKSYCVQGFSGSVDLETAADFAAALDRIVLDRVNGVVLDFRAVNFFGTVGLVLLRSFVEDTGKRSIPVALVGGRIVSRPLEAGGLSDNLHVFETTDEAGRALTDG
;
A
#
# COMPACT_ATOMS: atom_id res chain seq x y z
N MET A 1 -0.22 19.90 0.52
CA MET A 1 1.22 19.53 0.61
C MET A 1 1.51 18.58 -0.55
N PRO A 2 2.69 18.63 -1.19
CA PRO A 2 2.97 17.71 -2.29
C PRO A 2 2.98 16.26 -1.78
N LEU A 3 2.47 15.35 -2.60
CA LEU A 3 2.51 13.92 -2.31
C LEU A 3 3.93 13.40 -2.53
N THR A 4 4.53 12.82 -1.50
CA THR A 4 5.80 12.10 -1.61
C THR A 4 5.57 10.61 -1.48
N THR A 5 6.21 9.84 -2.35
CA THR A 5 6.03 8.38 -2.44
C THR A 5 7.36 7.65 -2.29
N SER A 6 7.34 6.49 -1.63
CA SER A 6 8.51 5.62 -1.47
C SER A 6 8.08 4.17 -1.61
N ILE A 7 8.96 3.34 -2.17
CA ILE A 7 8.67 1.92 -2.37
C ILE A 7 9.78 1.09 -1.73
N VAL A 8 9.40 0.13 -0.88
CA VAL A 8 10.32 -0.76 -0.18
C VAL A 8 9.84 -2.19 -0.33
N PHE A 9 10.67 -3.05 -0.90
CA PHE A 9 10.38 -4.47 -0.99
C PHE A 9 10.82 -5.19 0.28
N ARG A 10 9.97 -6.08 0.80
CA ARG A 10 10.23 -6.90 1.98
C ARG A 10 9.99 -8.37 1.66
N SER A 11 10.79 -9.23 2.29
CA SER A 11 10.57 -10.68 2.30
C SER A 11 9.98 -11.11 3.64
N ALA A 12 9.07 -12.09 3.65
CA ALA A 12 8.55 -12.69 4.89
C ALA A 12 9.66 -13.18 5.85
N PHE A 13 10.86 -13.44 5.32
CA PHE A 13 12.02 -13.93 6.09
C PHE A 13 12.92 -12.80 6.64
N ASP A 14 12.68 -11.53 6.30
CA ASP A 14 13.45 -10.37 6.82
C ASP A 14 12.95 -9.88 8.20
N ALA A 15 12.17 -10.69 8.91
CA ALA A 15 11.54 -10.33 10.18
C ALA A 15 12.53 -10.07 11.35
N ASP A 16 13.83 -10.29 11.18
CA ASP A 16 14.86 -9.99 12.17
C ASP A 16 15.69 -8.76 11.77
N GLY A 17 15.21 -7.59 12.20
CA GLY A 17 16.05 -6.49 12.70
C GLY A 17 17.23 -6.01 11.83
N SER A 18 17.08 -5.86 10.51
CA SER A 18 18.15 -5.28 9.69
C SER A 18 17.69 -4.03 8.96
N THR A 19 18.32 -2.90 9.32
CA THR A 19 18.30 -1.60 8.65
C THR A 19 17.94 -1.69 7.17
N ALA A 20 16.84 -1.03 6.80
CA ALA A 20 16.32 -0.92 5.44
C ALA A 20 17.45 -0.60 4.44
N ARG A 21 17.99 -1.65 3.82
CA ARG A 21 18.83 -1.54 2.63
C ARG A 21 17.87 -1.47 1.46
N THR A 22 17.89 -0.36 0.74
CA THR A 22 17.32 -0.23 -0.62
C THR A 22 18.00 -1.28 -1.51
N SER A 23 17.48 -2.50 -1.50
CA SER A 23 17.99 -3.63 -2.25
C SER A 23 17.16 -3.76 -3.53
N THR A 24 17.77 -3.42 -4.66
CA THR A 24 17.25 -3.67 -6.01
C THR A 24 17.37 -5.14 -6.44
N ARG A 25 17.56 -6.08 -5.50
CA ARG A 25 17.59 -7.51 -5.83
C ARG A 25 16.17 -8.02 -6.00
N ARG A 26 15.90 -8.65 -7.15
CA ARG A 26 14.69 -9.44 -7.42
C ARG A 26 14.42 -10.35 -6.22
N PHE A 27 13.36 -10.05 -5.48
CA PHE A 27 12.88 -10.89 -4.40
C PHE A 27 12.08 -12.04 -5.04
N ASP A 28 12.78 -13.10 -5.42
CA ASP A 28 12.16 -14.37 -5.81
C ASP A 28 11.92 -15.23 -4.56
N SER A 29 11.28 -14.62 -3.55
CA SER A 29 10.79 -15.33 -2.38
C SER A 29 9.30 -15.52 -2.56
N ALA A 30 8.83 -16.76 -2.41
CA ALA A 30 7.43 -17.14 -2.56
C ALA A 30 6.44 -16.37 -1.66
N LYS A 31 6.96 -15.58 -0.71
CA LYS A 31 6.22 -14.71 0.22
C LYS A 31 6.84 -13.30 0.28
N SER A 32 7.15 -12.71 -0.88
CA SER A 32 7.65 -11.33 -0.96
C SER A 32 6.50 -10.33 -1.08
N TYR A 33 6.58 -9.19 -0.42
CA TYR A 33 5.59 -8.13 -0.51
C TYR A 33 6.26 -6.76 -0.66
N CYS A 34 5.54 -5.84 -1.28
CA CYS A 34 5.98 -4.47 -1.45
C CYS A 34 5.27 -3.57 -0.44
N VAL A 35 6.00 -2.64 0.18
CA VAL A 35 5.46 -1.56 1.00
C VAL A 35 5.57 -0.26 0.21
N GLN A 36 4.42 0.28 -0.21
CA GLN A 36 4.32 1.59 -0.83
C GLN A 36 3.94 2.63 0.22
N GLY A 37 4.90 3.48 0.58
CA GLY A 37 4.68 4.60 1.50
C GLY A 37 4.18 5.86 0.78
N PHE A 38 3.21 6.52 1.40
CA PHE A 38 2.66 7.81 1.00
C PHE A 38 2.77 8.81 2.16
N SER A 39 3.12 10.05 1.82
CA SER A 39 3.17 11.16 2.77
C SER A 39 2.73 12.45 2.13
N GLY A 40 2.11 13.33 2.92
CA GLY A 40 1.51 14.57 2.41
C GLY A 40 0.01 14.44 2.20
N SER A 41 -0.49 14.92 1.06
CA SER A 41 -1.93 15.02 0.76
C SER A 41 -2.28 14.23 -0.49
N VAL A 42 -3.44 13.58 -0.51
CA VAL A 42 -4.00 12.92 -1.70
C VAL A 42 -5.27 13.66 -2.10
N ASP A 43 -5.19 14.49 -3.13
CA ASP A 43 -6.30 15.32 -3.63
C ASP A 43 -6.24 15.45 -5.16
N LEU A 44 -7.02 16.36 -5.75
CA LEU A 44 -7.08 16.55 -7.19
C LEU A 44 -5.74 17.01 -7.79
N GLU A 45 -4.94 17.77 -7.04
CA GLU A 45 -3.63 18.26 -7.51
C GLU A 45 -2.61 17.13 -7.54
N THR A 46 -2.67 16.21 -6.58
CA THR A 46 -1.72 15.09 -6.45
C THR A 46 -2.26 13.77 -7.01
N ALA A 47 -3.44 13.76 -7.63
CA ALA A 47 -4.12 12.54 -8.08
C ALA A 47 -3.30 11.76 -9.12
N ALA A 48 -2.65 12.48 -10.05
CA ALA A 48 -1.81 11.87 -11.08
C ALA A 48 -0.59 11.18 -10.47
N ASP A 49 0.06 11.81 -9.49
CA ASP A 49 1.22 11.25 -8.78
C ASP A 49 0.83 10.01 -7.97
N PHE A 50 -0.34 10.04 -7.34
CA PHE A 50 -0.90 8.91 -6.60
C PHE A 50 -1.18 7.72 -7.54
N ALA A 51 -1.87 7.95 -8.65
CA ALA A 51 -2.14 6.93 -9.66
C ALA A 51 -0.84 6.33 -10.22
N ALA A 52 0.13 7.17 -10.60
CA ALA A 52 1.41 6.72 -11.11
C ALA A 52 2.23 5.91 -10.09
N ALA A 53 2.06 6.17 -8.79
CA ALA A 53 2.67 5.36 -7.75
C ALA A 53 2.00 3.99 -7.60
N LEU A 54 0.67 3.93 -7.67
CA LEU A 54 -0.08 2.66 -7.65
C LEU A 54 0.24 1.80 -8.87
N ASP A 55 0.28 2.39 -10.06
CA ASP A 55 0.58 1.67 -11.32
C ASP A 55 1.97 1.04 -11.28
N ARG A 56 2.96 1.72 -10.69
CA ARG A 56 4.32 1.18 -10.52
C ARG A 56 4.34 -0.12 -9.73
N ILE A 57 3.47 -0.27 -8.73
CA ILE A 57 3.38 -1.50 -7.92
C ILE A 57 2.88 -2.67 -8.78
N VAL A 58 1.89 -2.41 -9.64
CA VAL A 58 1.25 -3.45 -10.48
C VAL A 58 2.17 -3.97 -11.58
N LEU A 59 3.19 -3.18 -11.96
CA LEU A 59 4.20 -3.57 -12.96
C LEU A 59 5.21 -4.58 -12.40
N ASP A 60 5.46 -4.58 -11.10
CA ASP A 60 6.40 -5.48 -10.44
C ASP A 60 5.73 -6.82 -10.08
N ARG A 61 6.47 -7.93 -10.19
CA ARG A 61 5.99 -9.24 -9.71
C ARG A 61 6.14 -9.31 -8.19
N VAL A 62 5.09 -8.91 -7.47
CA VAL A 62 4.99 -8.99 -6.02
C VAL A 62 3.90 -9.98 -5.61
N ASN A 63 4.09 -10.68 -4.48
CA ASN A 63 3.08 -11.61 -3.95
C ASN A 63 2.07 -10.93 -3.02
N GLY A 64 2.29 -9.65 -2.68
CA GLY A 64 1.38 -8.86 -1.87
C GLY A 64 1.81 -7.40 -1.81
N VAL A 65 0.88 -6.52 -1.42
CA VAL A 65 1.10 -5.07 -1.34
C VAL A 65 0.63 -4.55 0.00
N VAL A 66 1.48 -3.78 0.67
CA VAL A 66 1.14 -2.97 1.84
C VAL A 66 1.17 -1.50 1.41
N LEU A 67 0.05 -0.80 1.57
CA LEU A 67 -0.02 0.65 1.33
C LEU A 67 0.07 1.39 2.66
N ASP A 68 1.16 2.13 2.89
CA ASP A 68 1.40 2.87 4.12
C ASP A 68 0.99 4.34 3.97
N PHE A 69 -0.12 4.70 4.62
CA PHE A 69 -0.70 6.04 4.66
C PHE A 69 -0.48 6.75 6.01
N ARG A 70 0.37 6.23 6.92
CA ARG A 70 0.54 6.84 8.26
C ARG A 70 1.01 8.29 8.22
N ALA A 71 1.76 8.67 7.18
CA ALA A 71 2.26 10.02 6.97
C ALA A 71 1.36 10.87 6.04
N VAL A 72 0.18 10.36 5.65
CA VAL A 72 -0.81 11.11 4.89
C VAL A 72 -1.69 11.91 5.84
N ASN A 73 -1.77 13.21 5.59
CA ASN A 73 -2.52 14.16 6.40
C ASN A 73 -3.89 14.53 5.81
N PHE A 74 -4.11 14.21 4.53
CA PHE A 74 -5.37 14.48 3.84
C PHE A 74 -5.63 13.41 2.78
N PHE A 75 -6.85 12.89 2.73
CA PHE A 75 -7.29 11.90 1.75
C PHE A 75 -8.65 12.28 1.17
N GLY A 76 -8.63 12.84 -0.04
CA GLY A 76 -9.81 13.29 -0.75
C GLY A 76 -10.53 12.16 -1.51
N THR A 77 -11.72 12.48 -2.02
CA THR A 77 -12.58 11.52 -2.74
C THR A 77 -11.90 10.92 -3.98
N VAL A 78 -11.08 11.70 -4.68
CA VAL A 78 -10.32 11.19 -5.83
C VAL A 78 -9.36 10.06 -5.43
N GLY A 79 -8.77 10.14 -4.25
CA GLY A 79 -7.91 9.09 -3.70
C GLY A 79 -8.68 7.78 -3.46
N LEU A 80 -9.92 7.87 -2.97
CA LEU A 80 -10.79 6.69 -2.78
C LEU A 80 -11.11 6.00 -4.11
N VAL A 81 -11.46 6.77 -5.14
CA VAL A 81 -11.79 6.22 -6.46
C VAL A 81 -10.58 5.51 -7.06
N LEU A 82 -9.40 6.14 -7.01
CA LEU A 82 -8.16 5.54 -7.52
C LEU A 82 -7.75 4.30 -6.73
N LEU A 83 -7.85 4.34 -5.40
CA LEU A 83 -7.55 3.20 -4.54
C LEU A 83 -8.50 2.03 -4.80
N ARG A 84 -9.80 2.30 -4.99
CA ARG A 84 -10.78 1.27 -5.34
C ARG A 84 -10.41 0.57 -6.64
N SER A 85 -10.14 1.33 -7.71
CA SER A 85 -9.73 0.76 -9.00
C SER A 85 -8.48 -0.10 -8.87
N PHE A 86 -7.49 0.37 -8.10
CA PHE A 86 -6.28 -0.40 -7.83
C PHE A 86 -6.55 -1.73 -7.09
N VAL A 87 -7.42 -1.72 -6.09
CA VAL A 87 -7.80 -2.93 -5.34
C VAL A 87 -8.58 -3.91 -6.20
N GLU A 88 -9.47 -3.43 -7.06
CA GLU A 88 -10.18 -4.27 -8.03
C GLU A 88 -9.21 -4.90 -9.04
N ASP A 89 -8.20 -4.16 -9.52
CA ASP A 89 -7.23 -4.65 -10.49
C ASP A 89 -6.21 -5.64 -9.89
N THR A 90 -5.76 -5.39 -8.66
CA THR A 90 -4.92 -6.35 -7.92
C THR A 90 -5.69 -7.61 -7.53
N GLY A 91 -6.97 -7.49 -7.18
CA GLY A 91 -7.88 -8.62 -6.95
C GLY A 91 -8.01 -9.54 -8.17
N LYS A 92 -8.18 -8.97 -9.38
CA LYS A 92 -8.19 -9.75 -10.64
C LYS A 92 -6.89 -10.53 -10.88
N ARG A 93 -5.78 -10.05 -10.33
CA ARG A 93 -4.45 -10.68 -10.41
C ARG A 93 -4.13 -11.58 -9.21
N SER A 94 -5.07 -11.75 -8.27
CA SER A 94 -4.87 -12.48 -7.01
C SER A 94 -3.68 -11.95 -6.19
N ILE A 95 -3.46 -10.64 -6.21
CA ILE A 95 -2.45 -9.97 -5.38
C ILE A 95 -3.17 -9.37 -4.15
N PRO A 96 -2.95 -9.90 -2.94
CA PRO A 96 -3.58 -9.37 -1.73
C PRO A 96 -3.02 -7.99 -1.38
N VAL A 97 -3.90 -7.11 -0.91
CA VAL A 97 -3.57 -5.73 -0.53
C VAL A 97 -3.95 -5.50 0.93
N ALA A 98 -3.01 -4.97 1.71
CA ALA A 98 -3.21 -4.52 3.09
C ALA A 98 -2.94 -3.02 3.18
N LEU A 99 -3.67 -2.33 4.05
CA LEU A 99 -3.52 -0.90 4.24
C LEU A 99 -3.02 -0.60 5.65
N VAL A 100 -2.14 0.37 5.79
CA VAL A 100 -1.63 0.84 7.08
C VAL A 100 -1.96 2.31 7.20
N GLY A 101 -2.66 2.70 8.26
CA GLY A 101 -3.06 4.09 8.41
C GLY A 101 -4.02 4.33 9.56
N GLY A 102 -4.21 5.61 9.88
CA GLY A 102 -5.13 6.04 10.92
C GLY A 102 -6.50 6.47 10.38
N ARG A 103 -7.25 7.18 11.23
CA ARG A 103 -8.61 7.67 10.94
C ARG A 103 -8.73 8.53 9.68
N ILE A 104 -7.65 9.19 9.27
CA ILE A 104 -7.60 10.03 8.06
C ILE A 104 -7.95 9.22 6.81
N VAL A 105 -7.60 7.94 6.78
CA VAL A 105 -7.87 7.05 5.65
C VAL A 105 -8.99 6.05 5.98
N SER A 106 -9.06 5.54 7.21
CA SER A 106 -10.09 4.54 7.57
C SER A 106 -11.52 5.08 7.41
N ARG A 107 -11.81 6.32 7.83
CA ARG A 107 -13.15 6.90 7.70
C ARG A 107 -13.60 7.09 6.25
N PRO A 108 -12.78 7.68 5.36
CA PRO A 108 -13.08 7.70 3.93
C PRO A 108 -13.33 6.31 3.33
N LEU A 109 -12.57 5.29 3.74
CA LEU A 109 -12.75 3.91 3.27
C LEU A 109 -14.07 3.30 3.73
N GLU A 110 -14.45 3.51 4.98
CA GLU A 110 -15.75 3.11 5.55
C GLU A 110 -16.89 3.78 4.78
N ALA A 111 -16.84 5.10 4.64
CA ALA A 111 -17.85 5.87 3.91
C ALA A 111 -17.94 5.49 2.42
N GLY A 112 -16.81 5.09 1.83
CA GLY A 112 -16.72 4.64 0.43
C GLY A 112 -17.08 3.17 0.21
N GLY A 113 -17.42 2.42 1.27
CA GLY A 113 -17.76 0.99 1.17
C GLY A 113 -16.57 0.08 0.80
N LEU A 114 -15.34 0.53 1.06
CA LEU A 114 -14.12 -0.21 0.72
C LEU A 114 -13.58 -1.07 1.87
N SER A 115 -14.18 -0.94 3.06
CA SER A 115 -13.73 -1.61 4.29
C SER A 115 -13.93 -3.13 4.28
N ASP A 116 -14.90 -3.62 3.49
CA ASP A 116 -15.19 -5.07 3.41
C ASP A 116 -14.09 -5.85 2.65
N ASN A 117 -13.31 -5.15 1.82
CA ASN A 117 -12.27 -5.75 0.99
C ASN A 117 -10.84 -5.36 1.43
N LEU A 118 -10.71 -4.44 2.38
CA LEU A 118 -9.42 -3.91 2.83
C LEU A 118 -9.33 -3.92 4.35
N HIS A 119 -8.36 -4.68 4.85
CA HIS A 119 -7.98 -4.61 6.24
C HIS A 119 -7.02 -3.45 6.47
N VAL A 120 -7.36 -2.60 7.44
CA VAL A 120 -6.52 -1.48 7.88
C VAL A 120 -5.79 -1.90 9.15
N PHE A 121 -4.47 -1.81 9.13
CA PHE A 121 -3.57 -2.12 10.22
C PHE A 121 -2.92 -0.85 10.78
N GLU A 122 -2.42 -0.91 12.01
CA GLU A 122 -1.71 0.20 12.62
C GLU A 122 -0.23 0.25 12.18
N THR A 123 0.34 -0.91 11.84
CA THR A 123 1.76 -1.02 11.46
C THR A 123 1.98 -1.80 10.16
N THR A 124 3.08 -1.48 9.47
CA THR A 124 3.51 -2.21 8.26
C THR A 124 3.93 -3.64 8.54
N ASP A 125 4.36 -3.94 9.78
CA ASP A 125 4.79 -5.27 10.16
C ASP A 125 3.58 -6.21 10.36
N GLU A 126 2.51 -5.73 11.01
CA GLU A 126 1.25 -6.46 11.12
C GLU A 126 0.62 -6.72 9.75
N ALA A 127 0.57 -5.68 8.91
CA ALA A 127 0.07 -5.81 7.54
C ALA A 127 0.87 -6.83 6.73
N GLY A 128 2.21 -6.79 6.81
CA GLY A 128 3.08 -7.75 6.14
C GLY A 128 2.88 -9.19 6.62
N ARG A 129 2.71 -9.40 7.93
CA ARG A 129 2.39 -10.72 8.50
C ARG A 129 1.06 -11.25 7.97
N ALA A 130 0.01 -10.41 7.98
CA ALA A 130 -1.29 -10.79 7.45
C ALA A 130 -1.25 -11.22 5.97
N LEU A 131 -0.37 -10.62 5.15
CA LEU A 131 -0.18 -10.99 3.74
C LEU A 131 0.63 -12.28 3.55
N THR A 132 1.42 -12.69 4.54
CA THR A 132 2.38 -13.80 4.41
C THR A 132 1.94 -15.06 5.17
N ASP A 133 1.05 -14.91 6.16
CA ASP A 133 0.46 -16.00 6.95
C ASP A 133 -0.87 -16.53 6.37
N GLY A 134 -1.47 -15.82 5.41
CA GLY A 134 -2.63 -16.28 4.62
C GLY A 134 -2.23 -17.20 3.47
#